data_AF-A0A847IFK6-F1
#
_entry.id   AF-A0A847IFK6-F1
#
_cell.length_a   1.000
_cell.length_b   1.000
_cell.length_c   1.000
_cell.angle_alpha   90.00
_cell.angle_beta   90.00
_cell.angle_gamma   90.00
#
_symmetry.space_group_name_H-M   'P 1'
#
loop_
_entity.id
_entity.type
_entity.pdbx_description
1 polymer ?
#
loop_
_entity_poly.entity_id
_entity_poly.type
_entity_poly.pdbx_seq_one_letter_code
_entity_poly.pdbx_strand_id
1 'polypeptide(L)'
;TPIQWLEFCWELERAAERVREVRWGPRTLDVDVVAIEVDGVPVISDDQTLTLPHPRARERAFVLVPWLQIDPEAVLWTPDGVRSVRELIAEIDGDEVAAVRRTAALS
;
A
#
# COMPACT_ATOMS: atom_id res chain seq x y z
N THR A 1 -12.28 -2.36 -13.63
CA THR A 1 -11.02 -3.07 -13.94
C THR A 1 -9.95 -2.59 -12.99
N PRO A 2 -8.84 -3.33 -12.80
CA PRO A 2 -7.77 -2.94 -11.87
C PRO A 2 -7.19 -1.55 -12.18
N ILE A 3 -7.08 -1.20 -13.47
CA ILE A 3 -6.55 0.10 -13.90
C ILE A 3 -7.41 1.29 -13.42
N GLN A 4 -8.73 1.11 -13.26
CA GLN A 4 -9.61 2.19 -12.78
C GLN A 4 -9.27 2.60 -11.33
N TRP A 5 -8.76 1.68 -10.52
CA TRP A 5 -8.27 2.00 -9.18
C TRP A 5 -6.99 2.83 -9.24
N LEU A 6 -6.10 2.54 -10.17
CA LEU A 6 -4.89 3.33 -10.39
C LEU A 6 -5.22 4.74 -10.90
N GLU A 7 -6.16 4.85 -11.84
CA GLU A 7 -6.65 6.13 -12.34
C GLU A 7 -7.25 6.98 -11.23
N PHE A 8 -8.03 6.37 -10.33
CA PHE A 8 -8.58 7.04 -9.16
C PHE A 8 -7.49 7.52 -8.19
N CYS A 9 -6.44 6.72 -7.96
CA CYS A 9 -5.28 7.16 -7.18
C CYS A 9 -4.64 8.42 -7.79
N TRP A 10 -4.45 8.44 -9.12
CA TRP A 10 -3.93 9.62 -9.82
C TRP A 10 -4.86 10.83 -9.74
N GLU A 11 -6.18 10.66 -9.69
CA GLU A 11 -7.12 11.76 -9.45
C GLU A 11 -6.95 12.38 -8.07
N LEU A 12 -6.83 11.55 -7.02
CA LEU A 12 -6.58 12.02 -5.66
C LEU A 12 -5.25 12.77 -5.54
N GLU A 13 -4.18 12.24 -6.13
CA GLU A 13 -2.89 12.91 -6.15
C GLU A 13 -2.93 14.26 -6.88
N ARG A 14 -3.66 14.33 -8.01
CA ARG A 14 -3.85 15.59 -8.75
C ARG A 14 -4.65 16.60 -7.94
N ALA A 15 -5.70 16.16 -7.24
CA ALA A 15 -6.52 17.01 -6.37
C ALA A 15 -5.73 17.54 -5.17
N ALA A 16 -4.72 16.80 -4.69
CA ALA A 16 -3.79 17.23 -3.65
C ALA A 16 -2.65 18.12 -4.17
N GLU A 17 -2.81 18.71 -5.37
CA GLU A 17 -1.86 19.64 -6.00
C GLU A 17 -0.43 19.07 -6.09
N ARG A 18 -0.29 17.76 -6.33
CA ARG A 18 1.03 17.15 -6.48
C ARG A 18 1.81 17.76 -7.65
N VAL A 19 2.84 18.55 -7.35
CA VAL A 19 3.75 19.15 -8.34
C VAL A 19 5.00 18.28 -8.51
N ARG A 20 5.30 17.82 -9.73
CA ARG A 20 6.50 17.00 -10.03
C ARG A 20 7.71 17.88 -10.37
N GLU A 21 8.15 18.70 -9.43
CA GLU A 21 9.30 19.59 -9.65
C GLU A 21 10.65 18.87 -9.50
N VAL A 22 10.74 17.92 -8.58
CA VAL A 22 11.98 17.16 -8.29
C VAL A 22 11.71 15.66 -8.40
N ARG A 23 12.55 14.95 -9.17
CA ARG A 23 12.51 13.49 -9.22
C ARG A 23 12.87 12.94 -7.83
N TRP A 24 11.92 12.23 -7.20
CA TRP A 24 11.98 11.77 -5.80
C TRP A 24 11.87 12.87 -4.73
N GLY A 25 11.37 14.05 -5.09
CA GLY A 25 11.05 15.09 -4.13
C GLY A 25 9.87 14.72 -3.21
N PRO A 26 9.64 15.51 -2.15
CA PRO A 26 8.45 15.40 -1.30
C PRO A 26 7.17 15.40 -2.15
N ARG A 27 6.20 14.58 -1.74
CA ARG A 27 4.87 14.48 -2.38
C ARG A 27 3.85 15.02 -1.40
N THR A 28 2.94 15.86 -1.88
CA THR A 28 1.79 16.33 -1.09
C THR A 28 0.87 15.16 -0.71
N LEU A 29 0.67 14.24 -1.65
CA LEU A 29 -0.01 12.96 -1.45
C LEU A 29 0.60 11.89 -2.37
N ASP A 30 0.66 10.67 -1.87
CA ASP A 30 1.02 9.46 -2.61
C ASP A 30 -0.06 8.42 -2.32
N VAL A 31 -0.71 7.90 -3.36
CA VAL A 31 -1.77 6.91 -3.23
C VAL A 31 -1.41 5.66 -4.03
N ASP A 32 -1.20 4.55 -3.33
CA ASP A 32 -0.84 3.27 -3.93
C ASP A 32 -2.00 2.28 -3.85
N VAL A 33 -2.19 1.50 -4.93
CA VAL A 33 -3.04 0.30 -4.90
C VAL A 33 -2.21 -0.85 -4.36
N VAL A 34 -2.51 -1.29 -3.13
CA VAL A 34 -1.75 -2.36 -2.45
C VAL A 34 -2.22 -3.75 -2.90
N ALA A 35 -3.52 -4.00 -2.86
CA ALA A 35 -4.13 -5.26 -3.26
C ALA A 35 -5.56 -5.00 -3.74
N ILE A 36 -6.07 -5.86 -4.62
CA ILE A 36 -7.46 -5.85 -5.06
C ILE A 36 -7.98 -7.29 -4.95
N GLU A 37 -9.20 -7.41 -4.45
CA GLU A 37 -9.95 -8.66 -4.42
C GLU A 37 -11.31 -8.44 -5.12
N VAL A 38 -11.74 -9.44 -5.90
CA VAL A 38 -13.07 -9.47 -6.51
C VAL A 38 -13.69 -10.83 -6.18
N ASP A 39 -14.82 -10.82 -5.49
CA ASP A 39 -15.56 -12.03 -5.10
C ASP A 39 -14.70 -13.08 -4.35
N GLY A 40 -13.82 -12.64 -3.44
CA GLY A 40 -12.92 -13.54 -2.71
C GLY A 40 -11.66 -13.96 -3.48
N VAL A 41 -11.49 -13.47 -4.72
CA VAL A 41 -10.37 -13.84 -5.58
C VAL A 41 -9.38 -12.68 -5.70
N PRO A 42 -8.10 -12.87 -5.36
CA PRO A 42 -7.10 -11.83 -5.51
C PRO A 42 -6.86 -11.53 -7.00
N VAL A 43 -6.82 -10.25 -7.34
CA VAL A 43 -6.43 -9.79 -8.67
C VAL A 43 -4.91 -9.78 -8.75
N ILE A 44 -4.37 -10.53 -9.70
CA ILE A 44 -2.92 -10.59 -9.98
C ILE A 44 -2.63 -9.82 -11.25
N SER A 45 -1.57 -9.02 -11.23
CA SER A 45 -1.11 -8.27 -12.40
C SER A 45 0.41 -8.17 -12.37
N ASP A 46 1.05 -8.54 -13.47
CA ASP A 46 2.48 -8.34 -13.74
C ASP A 46 2.75 -7.20 -14.72
N ASP A 47 1.70 -6.42 -15.05
CA ASP A 47 1.82 -5.24 -15.91
C ASP A 47 2.74 -4.18 -15.29
N GLN A 48 3.54 -3.53 -16.14
CA GLN A 48 4.50 -2.50 -15.72
C GLN A 48 3.83 -1.24 -15.16
N THR A 49 2.58 -0.98 -15.54
CA THR A 49 1.78 0.17 -15.09
C THR A 49 1.16 -0.09 -13.72
N LEU A 50 0.70 -1.33 -13.48
CA LEU A 50 0.05 -1.74 -12.23
C LEU A 50 0.42 -3.18 -11.90
N THR A 51 1.42 -3.36 -11.04
CA THR A 51 1.77 -4.68 -10.50
C THR A 51 0.97 -4.95 -9.24
N LEU A 52 0.25 -6.09 -9.20
CA LEU A 52 -0.60 -6.49 -8.08
C LEU A 52 -0.36 -7.92 -7.63
N PRO A 53 -0.36 -8.16 -6.30
CA PRO A 53 -0.35 -7.13 -5.25
C PRO A 53 0.96 -6.34 -5.29
N HIS A 54 0.95 -5.17 -4.66
CA HIS A 54 2.08 -4.25 -4.72
C HIS A 54 3.37 -4.97 -4.26
N PRO A 55 4.41 -5.04 -5.10
CA PRO A 55 5.51 -6.00 -4.94
C PRO A 55 6.33 -5.79 -3.67
N ARG A 56 6.28 -4.59 -3.10
CA ARG A 56 7.02 -4.21 -1.89
C ARG A 56 6.15 -4.07 -0.65
N ALA A 57 4.83 -4.31 -0.74
CA ALA A 57 3.93 -4.07 0.39
C ALA A 57 4.35 -4.87 1.64
N ARG A 58 4.76 -6.13 1.44
CA ARG A 58 5.24 -7.02 2.51
C ARG A 58 6.48 -6.53 3.26
N GLU A 59 7.21 -5.55 2.72
CA GLU A 59 8.47 -5.04 3.26
C GLU A 59 8.30 -3.69 3.98
N ARG A 60 7.07 -3.15 4.06
CA ARG A 60 6.84 -1.78 4.54
C ARG A 60 5.96 -1.76 5.79
N ALA A 61 6.56 -1.43 6.93
CA ALA A 61 5.80 -1.35 8.18
C ALA A 61 4.66 -0.32 8.07
N PHE A 62 4.91 0.83 7.43
CA PHE A 62 3.91 1.88 7.26
C PHE A 62 2.72 1.49 6.35
N VAL A 63 2.81 0.37 5.61
CA VAL A 63 1.69 -0.21 4.87
C VAL A 63 0.97 -1.23 5.75
N LEU A 64 1.73 -2.18 6.32
CA LEU A 64 1.16 -3.34 7.01
C LEU A 64 0.57 -2.99 8.37
N VAL A 65 1.23 -2.13 9.16
CA VAL A 65 0.76 -1.77 10.51
C VAL A 65 -0.60 -1.08 10.47
N PRO A 66 -0.83 -0.03 9.64
CA PRO A 66 -2.16 0.57 9.51
C PRO A 66 -3.20 -0.41 8.95
N TRP A 67 -2.82 -1.31 8.04
CA TRP A 67 -3.72 -2.34 7.53
C TRP A 67 -4.21 -3.25 8.66
N LEU A 68 -3.30 -3.80 9.47
CA LEU A 68 -3.66 -4.66 10.61
C LEU A 68 -4.52 -3.93 11.66
N GLN A 69 -4.36 -2.62 11.82
CA GLN A 69 -5.19 -1.81 12.70
C GLN A 69 -6.64 -1.69 12.22
N ILE A 70 -6.86 -1.70 10.91
CA ILE A 70 -8.19 -1.63 10.29
C ILE A 70 -8.83 -3.03 10.26
N ASP A 71 -8.05 -4.04 9.93
CA ASP A 71 -8.48 -5.44 9.82
C ASP A 71 -7.49 -6.37 10.54
N PRO A 72 -7.82 -6.85 11.75
CA PRO A 72 -6.95 -7.73 12.53
C PRO A 72 -6.67 -9.10 11.89
N GLU A 73 -7.51 -9.52 10.95
CA GLU A 73 -7.40 -10.78 10.21
C GLU A 73 -6.89 -10.55 8.77
N ALA A 74 -6.36 -9.35 8.49
CA ALA A 74 -5.86 -8.99 7.18
C ALA A 74 -4.86 -10.01 6.63
N VAL A 75 -5.05 -10.37 5.37
CA VAL A 75 -4.14 -11.22 4.62
C VAL A 75 -3.65 -10.50 3.36
N LEU A 76 -2.43 -10.82 2.95
CA LEU A 76 -1.84 -10.35 1.70
C LEU A 76 -1.50 -11.57 0.85
N TRP A 77 -2.00 -11.59 -0.38
CA TRP A 77 -1.51 -12.55 -1.37
C TRP A 77 -0.07 -12.21 -1.73
N THR A 78 0.77 -13.23 -1.87
CA THR A 78 2.14 -13.12 -2.38
C THR A 78 2.34 -14.21 -3.43
N PRO A 79 3.39 -14.12 -4.29
CA PRO A 79 3.72 -15.22 -5.20
C PRO A 79 3.91 -16.58 -4.49
N ASP A 80 4.30 -16.57 -3.20
CA ASP A 80 4.50 -17.77 -2.37
C ASP A 80 3.20 -18.24 -1.68
N GLY A 81 2.08 -17.54 -1.89
CA GLY A 81 0.77 -17.84 -1.29
C GLY A 81 0.23 -16.70 -0.42
N VAL A 82 -0.93 -16.93 0.18
CA VAL A 82 -1.57 -15.99 1.10
C VAL A 82 -0.85 -15.99 2.43
N ARG A 83 -0.46 -14.81 2.92
CA ARG A 83 0.24 -14.61 4.19
C ARG A 83 -0.58 -13.70 5.10
N SER A 84 -0.56 -13.97 6.40
CA SER A 84 -1.14 -13.05 7.38
C SER A 84 -0.32 -11.76 7.43
N VAL A 85 -0.99 -10.61 7.43
CA VAL A 85 -0.33 -9.30 7.62
C VAL A 85 0.38 -9.25 8.97
N ARG A 86 -0.16 -9.93 10.00
CA ARG A 86 0.50 -10.07 11.32
C ARG A 86 1.85 -10.76 11.23
N GLU A 87 1.93 -11.86 10.47
CA GLU A 87 3.19 -12.59 10.27
C GLU A 87 4.20 -11.75 9.51
N LEU A 88 3.76 -11.05 8.45
CA LEU A 88 4.62 -10.17 7.68
C LEU A 88 5.21 -9.03 8.54
N ILE A 89 4.43 -8.45 9.46
CA ILE A 89 4.94 -7.44 10.39
C ILE A 89 6.02 -8.03 11.31
N ALA A 90 5.89 -9.29 11.74
CA ALA A 90 6.87 -9.94 12.60
C ALA A 90 8.22 -10.21 11.90
N GLU A 91 8.25 -10.15 10.56
CA GLU A 91 9.46 -10.28 9.75
C GLU A 91 10.19 -8.93 9.54
N ILE A 92 9.55 -7.81 9.87
CA ILE A 92 10.12 -6.47 9.73
C ILE A 92 10.87 -6.08 11.01
N ASP A 93 11.90 -5.26 10.86
CA ASP A 93 12.65 -4.69 11.98
C ASP A 93 11.72 -4.00 13.00
N GLY A 94 11.91 -4.32 14.28
CA GLY A 94 11.05 -3.85 15.35
C GLY A 94 11.08 -2.34 15.56
N ASP A 95 12.21 -1.67 15.28
CA ASP A 95 12.32 -0.21 15.38
C ASP A 95 11.56 0.46 14.23
N GLU A 96 11.55 -0.13 13.03
CA GLU A 96 10.73 0.35 11.91
C GLU A 96 9.24 0.24 12.24
N VAL A 97 8.80 -0.90 12.79
CA VAL A 97 7.41 -1.11 13.22
C VAL A 97 7.02 -0.11 14.32
N ALA A 98 7.88 0.09 15.31
CA ALA A 98 7.65 1.03 16.41
C ALA A 98 7.62 2.50 15.95
N ALA A 99 8.30 2.82 14.85
CA ALA A 99 8.29 4.17 14.28
C ALA A 99 6.97 4.54 13.57
N VAL A 100 6.14 3.55 13.21
CA VAL A 100 4.84 3.80 12.56
C VAL A 100 3.89 4.45 13.55
N ARG A 101 3.50 5.68 13.24
CA ARG A 101 2.56 6.47 14.05
C ARG A 101 1.64 7.27 13.16
N ARG A 102 0.40 7.46 13.63
CA ARG A 102 -0.55 8.36 12.97
C ARG A 102 0.02 9.77 12.97
N THR A 103 0.12 10.39 11.81
CA THR A 103 0.44 11.82 11.69
C THR A 103 -0.72 12.64 12.25
N ALA A 104 -0.43 13.65 13.07
CA ALA A 104 -1.45 14.60 13.50
C ALA A 104 -2.10 15.25 12.27
N ALA A 105 -3.39 15.60 12.36
CA ALA A 105 -4.03 16.32 11.26
C ALA A 105 -3.16 17.55 10.94
N LEU A 106 -2.78 17.69 9.67
CA LEU A 106 -2.08 18.88 9.19
C LEU A 106 -3.01 20.06 9.48
N SER A 107 -2.57 20.94 10.38
CA SER A 107 -3.26 22.19 10.74
C SER A 107 -3.28 23.16 9.58
#